data_AF-A0A3D0HEB9-F1
#
_entry.id   AF-A0A3D0HEB9-F1
#
_cell.length_a   1.000
_cell.length_b   1.000
_cell.length_c   1.000
_cell.angle_alpha   90.00
_cell.angle_beta   90.00
_cell.angle_gamma   90.00
#
_symmetry.space_group_name_H-M   'P 1'
#
loop_
_entity.id
_entity.type
_entity.pdbx_description
1 polymer ?
#
loop_
_entity_poly.entity_id
_entity_poly.type
_entity_poly.pdbx_seq_one_letter_code
_entity_poly.pdbx_strand_id
1 'polypeptide(L)'
;DFGSGYSSLHMLKDVPVDRIKLDLKVLTRTGDIERGRVIVRFMIQMVKALGMDLIAEGVEFARQAEFLLSHGCFEMQGYYFFKPMPVEEFEQLPESISETLC
;
A
#
# COMPACT_ATOMS: atom_id res chain seq x y z
N ASP A 1 -7.17 3.80 5.66
CA ASP A 1 -7.30 2.53 4.91
C ASP A 1 -8.23 2.66 3.71
N PHE A 2 -7.73 3.30 2.65
CA PHE A 2 -8.47 3.43 1.39
C PHE A 2 -8.65 2.07 0.73
N GLY A 3 -9.86 1.78 0.25
CA GLY A 3 -10.20 0.49 -0.37
C GLY A 3 -10.90 -0.53 0.54
N SER A 4 -11.01 -0.27 1.84
CA SER A 4 -11.69 -1.14 2.82
C SER A 4 -13.23 -1.11 2.72
N GLY A 5 -13.81 -0.10 2.06
CA GLY A 5 -15.25 0.11 1.88
C GLY A 5 -15.84 1.26 2.71
N TYR A 6 -15.07 1.82 3.66
CA TYR A 6 -15.49 2.94 4.50
C TYR A 6 -14.70 4.23 4.27
N SER A 7 -13.66 4.21 3.42
CA SER A 7 -12.86 5.41 3.15
C SER A 7 -13.53 6.30 2.12
N SER A 8 -13.84 7.52 2.54
CA SER A 8 -14.37 8.57 1.67
C SER A 8 -13.22 9.41 1.10
N LEU A 9 -13.18 9.55 -0.23
CA LEU A 9 -12.30 10.50 -0.91
C LEU A 9 -12.46 11.93 -0.40
N HIS A 10 -13.65 12.27 0.13
CA HIS A 10 -13.92 13.56 0.75
C HIS A 10 -12.94 13.87 1.90
N MET A 11 -12.54 12.85 2.68
CA MET A 11 -11.64 13.06 3.81
C MET A 11 -10.26 13.55 3.40
N LEU A 12 -9.80 13.25 2.18
CA LEU A 12 -8.51 13.71 1.68
C LEU A 12 -8.42 15.23 1.56
N LYS A 13 -9.57 15.90 1.45
CA LYS A 13 -9.63 17.35 1.31
C LYS A 13 -9.55 18.07 2.65
N ASP A 14 -10.21 17.54 3.68
CA ASP A 14 -10.49 18.29 4.92
C ASP A 14 -9.73 17.78 6.14
N VAL A 15 -9.09 16.60 6.04
CA VAL A 15 -8.29 16.05 7.13
C VAL A 15 -6.81 16.28 6.83
N PRO A 16 -6.05 16.90 7.76
CA PRO A 16 -4.61 17.08 7.60
C PRO A 16 -3.91 15.75 7.87
N VAL A 17 -3.83 14.90 6.85
CA VAL A 17 -3.04 13.67 6.88
C VAL A 17 -1.93 13.77 5.85
N ASP A 18 -0.74 13.30 6.22
CA ASP A 18 0.42 13.35 5.34
C ASP A 18 0.59 12.05 4.53
N ARG A 19 -0.08 10.96 4.97
CA ARG A 19 0.10 9.61 4.43
C ARG A 19 -1.20 8.84 4.26
N ILE A 20 -1.33 8.14 3.14
CA ILE A 20 -2.44 7.24 2.82
C ILE A 20 -2.00 5.79 2.83
N LYS A 21 -2.81 4.97 3.48
CA LYS A 21 -2.72 3.50 3.43
C LYS A 21 -3.72 2.96 2.42
N LEU A 22 -3.23 2.22 1.42
CA LEU A 22 -4.04 1.61 0.36
C LEU A 22 -4.12 0.10 0.53
N ASP A 23 -5.33 -0.43 0.76
CA ASP A 23 -5.55 -1.88 0.89
C ASP A 23 -5.62 -2.56 -0.49
N LEU A 24 -4.66 -3.45 -0.79
CA LEU A 24 -4.62 -4.20 -2.04
C LEU A 24 -5.76 -5.20 -2.23
N LYS A 25 -6.61 -5.44 -1.22
CA LYS A 25 -7.88 -6.16 -1.43
C LYS A 25 -8.75 -5.49 -2.49
N VAL A 26 -8.53 -4.22 -2.84
CA VAL A 26 -9.15 -3.57 -4.01
C VAL A 26 -8.87 -4.31 -5.31
N LEU A 27 -7.70 -4.95 -5.47
CA LEU A 27 -7.38 -5.76 -6.67
C LEU A 27 -8.13 -7.08 -6.73
N THR A 28 -8.56 -7.62 -5.58
CA THR A 28 -9.08 -9.00 -5.48
C THR A 28 -10.58 -9.06 -5.17
N ARG A 29 -11.16 -8.06 -4.48
CA ARG A 29 -12.57 -8.07 -4.03
C ARG A 29 -13.60 -7.98 -5.16
N THR A 30 -13.26 -7.37 -6.29
CA THR A 30 -14.24 -7.06 -7.35
C THR A 30 -14.47 -8.19 -8.35
N GLY A 31 -13.68 -9.27 -8.30
CA GLY A 31 -13.67 -10.35 -9.31
C GLY A 31 -13.11 -9.91 -10.68
N ASP A 32 -13.26 -8.63 -11.02
CA ASP A 32 -12.65 -7.95 -12.16
C ASP A 32 -11.32 -7.30 -11.76
N ILE A 33 -10.22 -8.01 -12.06
CA ILE A 33 -8.84 -7.60 -11.73
C ILE A 33 -8.44 -6.34 -12.51
N GLU A 34 -8.91 -6.17 -13.75
CA GLU A 34 -8.52 -5.04 -14.58
C GLU A 34 -9.15 -3.74 -14.06
N ARG A 35 -10.42 -3.78 -13.65
CA ARG A 35 -11.03 -2.65 -12.94
C ARG A 35 -10.28 -2.32 -11.65
N GLY A 36 -9.91 -3.33 -10.86
CA GLY A 36 -9.11 -3.13 -9.65
C GLY A 36 -7.79 -2.41 -9.95
N ARG A 37 -7.06 -2.85 -10.98
CA ARG A 37 -5.80 -2.21 -11.43
C ARG A 37 -6.00 -0.76 -11.85
N VAL A 38 -7.05 -0.47 -12.61
CA VAL A 38 -7.38 0.90 -13.02
C VAL A 38 -7.59 1.80 -11.80
N ILE A 39 -8.38 1.35 -10.83
CA ILE A 39 -8.67 2.11 -9.60
C ILE A 39 -7.37 2.34 -8.82
N VAL A 40 -6.57 1.29 -8.57
CA VAL A 40 -5.30 1.42 -7.82
C VAL A 40 -4.35 2.40 -8.49
N ARG A 41 -4.18 2.32 -9.81
CA ARG A 41 -3.35 3.26 -10.57
C ARG A 41 -3.78 4.72 -10.34
N PHE A 42 -5.07 5.00 -10.47
CA PHE A 42 -5.56 6.38 -10.31
C PHE A 42 -5.52 6.87 -8.87
N MET A 43 -5.69 5.98 -7.88
CA MET A 43 -5.47 6.33 -6.48
C MET A 43 -4.01 6.74 -6.22
N ILE A 44 -3.04 5.98 -6.75
CA ILE A 44 -1.60 6.32 -6.61
C ILE A 44 -1.33 7.70 -7.22
N GLN A 45 -1.84 7.97 -8.43
CA GLN A 45 -1.65 9.25 -9.09
C GLN A 45 -2.29 10.41 -8.33
N MET A 46 -3.51 10.22 -7.82
CA MET A 46 -4.23 11.23 -7.05
C MET A 46 -3.50 11.58 -5.74
N VAL A 47 -3.08 10.58 -4.96
CA VAL A 47 -2.37 10.82 -3.69
C VAL A 47 -1.07 11.58 -3.91
N LYS A 48 -0.31 11.24 -4.97
CA LYS A 48 0.87 11.99 -5.38
C LYS A 48 0.54 13.43 -5.80
N ALA A 49 -0.53 13.64 -6.55
CA ALA A 49 -0.95 14.97 -6.99
C ALA A 49 -1.39 15.86 -5.83
N LEU A 50 -1.87 15.25 -4.73
CA LEU A 50 -2.19 15.94 -3.48
C LEU A 50 -0.94 16.24 -2.62
N GLY A 51 0.24 15.79 -3.04
CA GLY A 51 1.50 15.98 -2.29
C GLY A 51 1.60 15.11 -1.03
N MET A 52 0.91 13.97 -1.03
CA MET A 52 0.84 13.05 0.12
C MET A 52 1.64 11.77 -0.15
N ASP A 53 2.08 11.12 0.93
CA ASP A 53 2.72 9.80 0.88
C ASP A 53 1.70 8.67 0.73
N LEU A 54 2.15 7.54 0.19
CA LEU A 54 1.32 6.35 0.00
C LEU A 54 2.09 5.09 0.38
N ILE A 55 1.51 4.30 1.28
CA ILE A 55 1.91 2.91 1.55
C ILE A 55 0.81 1.95 1.08
N ALA A 56 1.18 0.94 0.29
CA ALA A 56 0.28 -0.13 -0.11
C ALA A 56 0.37 -1.31 0.86
N GLU A 57 -0.77 -1.74 1.41
CA GLU A 57 -0.85 -2.87 2.35
C GLU A 57 -1.46 -4.10 1.70
N GLY A 58 -1.02 -5.28 2.14
CA GLY A 58 -1.52 -6.58 1.66
C GLY A 58 -0.85 -7.06 0.37
N VAL A 59 0.43 -6.72 0.17
CA VAL A 59 1.23 -7.29 -0.92
C VAL A 59 1.59 -8.75 -0.60
N GLU A 60 1.08 -9.68 -1.39
CA GLU A 60 1.28 -11.12 -1.21
C GLU A 60 2.12 -11.75 -2.33
N PHE A 61 2.20 -11.09 -3.50
CA PHE A 61 2.88 -11.64 -4.68
C PHE A 61 3.78 -10.60 -5.35
N ALA A 62 4.90 -11.07 -5.94
CA ALA A 62 5.84 -10.24 -6.71
C ALA A 62 5.15 -9.38 -7.78
N ARG A 63 4.20 -9.96 -8.52
CA ARG A 63 3.40 -9.25 -9.55
C ARG A 63 2.63 -8.03 -9.01
N GLN A 64 2.23 -8.04 -7.74
CA GLN A 64 1.58 -6.89 -7.11
C GLN A 64 2.61 -5.80 -6.78
N ALA A 65 3.77 -6.19 -6.25
CA ALA A 65 4.87 -5.27 -5.99
C ALA A 65 5.36 -4.60 -7.28
N GLU A 66 5.59 -5.37 -8.35
CA GLU A 66 5.97 -4.84 -9.67
C GLU A 66 4.93 -3.87 -10.24
N PHE A 67 3.65 -4.21 -10.09
CA PHE A 67 2.55 -3.35 -10.50
C PHE A 67 2.55 -2.03 -9.71
N LEU A 68 2.71 -2.09 -8.39
CA LEU A 68 2.77 -0.89 -7.55
C LEU A 68 4.00 -0.02 -7.87
N LEU A 69 5.17 -0.65 -8.02
CA LEU A 69 6.44 0.01 -8.33
C LEU A 69 6.38 0.73 -9.68
N SER A 70 5.83 0.09 -10.73
CA SER A 70 5.70 0.70 -12.06
C SER A 70 4.75 1.90 -12.10
N HIS A 71 3.85 2.04 -11.12
CA HIS A 71 3.01 3.23 -10.94
C HIS A 71 3.57 4.21 -9.88
N GLY A 72 4.74 3.87 -9.33
CA GLY A 72 5.54 4.65 -8.40
C GLY A 72 4.98 4.69 -6.98
N CYS A 73 4.30 3.65 -6.54
CA CYS A 73 4.17 3.36 -5.12
C CYS A 73 5.46 2.65 -4.69
N PHE A 74 6.25 3.26 -3.81
CA PHE A 74 7.56 2.75 -3.39
C PHE A 74 7.53 2.15 -1.98
N GLU A 75 6.55 2.52 -1.17
CA GLU A 75 6.34 1.94 0.16
C GLU A 75 5.27 0.85 0.11
N MET A 76 5.62 -0.34 0.57
CA MET A 76 4.78 -1.52 0.46
C MET A 76 4.92 -2.41 1.69
N GLN A 77 3.78 -2.95 2.14
CA GLN A 77 3.71 -3.89 3.25
C GLN A 77 2.90 -5.12 2.84
N GLY A 78 3.38 -6.30 3.20
CA GLY A 78 2.62 -7.52 3.10
C GLY A 78 3.47 -8.77 3.17
N TYR A 79 2.80 -9.93 3.14
CA TYR A 79 3.42 -11.25 3.32
C TYR A 79 4.44 -11.61 2.23
N TYR A 80 4.42 -10.90 1.10
CA TYR A 80 5.47 -11.01 0.09
C TYR A 80 6.86 -10.64 0.65
N PHE A 81 6.92 -9.68 1.57
CA PHE A 81 8.15 -9.24 2.22
C PHE A 81 8.36 -10.00 3.52
N PHE A 82 7.48 -9.76 4.49
CA PHE A 82 7.55 -10.35 5.81
C PHE A 82 6.14 -10.60 6.35
N LYS A 83 5.97 -11.73 7.03
CA LYS A 83 4.77 -11.96 7.85
C LYS A 83 4.92 -11.18 9.18
N PRO A 84 3.80 -10.85 9.85
CA PRO A 84 3.84 -10.42 11.23
C PRO A 84 4.66 -11.41 12.05
N MET A 85 5.63 -10.88 12.78
CA MET A 85 6.58 -11.67 13.56
C MET A 85 6.70 -11.08 14.96
N PRO A 86 7.09 -11.88 15.97
CA PRO A 86 7.47 -11.39 17.28
C PRO A 86 8.64 -10.41 17.21
N VAL A 87 8.78 -9.55 18.23
CA VAL A 87 9.86 -8.56 18.28
C VAL A 87 11.24 -9.22 18.28
N GLU A 88 11.36 -10.40 18.91
CA GLU A 88 12.60 -11.15 19.01
C GLU A 88 13.07 -11.68 17.65
N GLU A 89 12.15 -11.96 16.73
CA GLU A 89 12.46 -12.34 15.35
C GLU A 89 12.83 -11.11 14.51
N PHE A 90 12.16 -9.98 14.75
CA PHE A 90 12.47 -8.71 14.07
C PHE A 90 13.88 -8.21 14.40
N GLU A 91 14.28 -8.28 15.68
CA GLU A 91 15.62 -7.88 16.14
C GLU A 91 16.76 -8.75 15.56
N GLN A 92 16.44 -9.93 15.04
CA GLN A 92 17.40 -10.79 14.36
C GLN A 92 17.59 -10.46 12.88
N LEU A 93 16.75 -9.57 12.31
CA LEU A 93 16.91 -9.13 10.92
C LEU A 93 18.18 -8.27 10.78
N PRO A 94 18.89 -8.36 9.63
CA PRO A 94 20.00 -7.45 9.34
C PRO A 94 19.57 -5.98 9.45
N GLU A 95 20.45 -5.11 9.97
CA GLU A 95 20.19 -3.66 10.07
C GLU A 95 19.75 -3.04 8.73
N SER A 96 20.33 -3.52 7.63
CA SER A 96 19.96 -3.07 6.27
C SER A 96 18.51 -3.35 5.88
N ILE A 97 17.82 -4.24 6.58
CA ILE A 97 16.42 -4.61 6.35
C ILE A 97 15.51 -3.99 7.41
N SER A 98 15.95 -3.90 8.66
CA SER A 98 15.16 -3.30 9.74
C SER A 98 14.90 -1.81 9.55
N GLU A 99 15.85 -1.05 8.98
CA GLU A 99 15.66 0.36 8.61
C GLU A 99 14.65 0.56 7.46
N THR A 100 14.39 -0.47 6.66
CA THR A 100 13.40 -0.42 5.56
C THR A 100 11.99 -0.80 6.04
N LEU A 101 11.86 -1.34 7.25
CA LEU A 101 10.61 -1.84 7.83
C LEU A 101 9.96 -0.88 8.85
N CYS A 102 10.71 0.11 9.36
CA CYS A 102 10.23 1.19 10.23
C CYS A 102 9.84 2.43 9.42
#